data_AF-A0A2G2QJN3-F1
#
_entry.id   AF-A0A2G2QJN3-F1
#
_cell.length_a   1.000
_cell.length_b   1.000
_cell.length_c   1.000
_cell.angle_alpha   90.00
_cell.angle_beta   90.00
_cell.angle_gamma   90.00
#
_symmetry.space_group_name_H-M   'P 1'
#
loop_
_entity.id
_entity.type
_entity.pdbx_description
1 polymer ?
#
loop_
_entity_poly.entity_id
_entity_poly.type
_entity_poly.pdbx_seq_one_letter_code
_entity_poly.pdbx_strand_id
1 'polypeptide(L)'
;MKVSARFNGSITIFLFLLFVSSSLQADQNNPLLNSLFNKLHQTNSIRQARAVEVEIMRIWNFSGNKDIDQRMNLSDTAMRERSFEKALDIVTTITQEMPQFSEGWNLQATILFFMGRYKESLESVEKTLALEPRHFGAMIGKGDMLASQGRLKESRWALQGVMKIYPLHQRVIQRLEYIDALIKIRADSYV
;
A
#
# COMPACT_ATOMS: atom_id res chain seq x y z
N MET A 1 30.86 62.93 -6.30
CA MET A 1 30.69 61.64 -7.00
C MET A 1 30.35 60.58 -5.96
N LYS A 2 29.36 59.71 -6.25
CA LYS A 2 28.72 58.65 -5.39
C LYS A 2 27.70 59.21 -4.38
N VAL A 3 26.40 59.27 -4.68
CA VAL A 3 25.37 58.24 -4.94
C VAL A 3 24.99 57.43 -3.70
N SER A 4 23.70 57.59 -3.37
CA SER A 4 22.82 57.03 -2.36
C SER A 4 22.82 55.51 -2.18
N ALA A 5 22.37 55.06 -1.00
CA ALA A 5 21.35 54.01 -0.91
C ALA A 5 20.57 54.12 0.40
N ARG A 6 19.27 54.46 0.31
CA ARG A 6 18.30 54.27 1.40
C ARG A 6 17.86 52.80 1.38
N PHE A 7 17.95 52.14 2.52
CA PHE A 7 17.44 50.79 2.72
C PHE A 7 15.92 50.85 2.94
N ASN A 8 15.13 50.53 1.91
CA ASN A 8 13.71 50.23 2.06
C ASN A 8 13.57 48.72 2.26
N GLY A 9 13.32 48.29 3.49
CA GLY A 9 12.98 46.90 3.79
C GLY A 9 11.54 46.62 3.42
N SER A 10 11.30 45.93 2.31
CA SER A 10 10.01 45.30 2.03
C SER A 10 9.91 43.99 2.80
N ILE A 11 9.00 43.93 3.78
CA ILE A 11 8.64 42.68 4.46
C ILE A 11 7.69 41.92 3.53
N THR A 12 8.20 40.91 2.82
CA THR A 12 7.38 39.98 2.05
C THR A 12 6.89 38.89 3.00
N ILE A 13 5.61 38.95 3.39
CA ILE A 13 4.95 37.88 4.13
C ILE A 13 4.58 36.78 3.12
N PHE A 14 5.23 35.62 3.22
CA PHE A 14 4.77 34.42 2.52
C PHE A 14 3.54 33.87 3.24
N LEU A 15 2.35 34.11 2.68
CA LEU A 15 1.13 33.43 3.08
C LEU A 15 1.17 31.99 2.54
N PHE A 16 1.44 31.02 3.40
CA PHE A 16 1.18 29.62 3.08
C PHE A 16 -0.34 29.41 3.07
N LEU A 17 -0.94 29.39 1.88
CA LEU A 17 -2.32 28.95 1.69
C LEU A 17 -2.38 27.44 1.98
N LEU A 18 -2.69 27.09 3.23
CA LEU A 18 -3.17 25.75 3.57
C LEU A 18 -4.55 25.58 2.91
N PHE A 19 -4.57 25.05 1.70
CA PHE A 19 -5.76 24.37 1.18
C PHE A 19 -5.98 23.14 2.04
N VAL A 20 -6.66 23.30 3.19
CA VAL A 20 -7.32 22.18 3.84
C VAL A 20 -8.54 21.88 2.99
N SER A 21 -8.31 21.18 1.87
CA SER A 21 -9.37 20.46 1.21
C SER A 21 -9.92 19.52 2.27
N SER A 22 -11.14 19.75 2.73
CA SER A 22 -11.88 18.77 3.53
C SER A 22 -12.26 17.60 2.61
N SER A 23 -11.25 16.93 2.04
CA SER A 23 -11.42 15.59 1.51
C SER A 23 -11.83 14.73 2.69
N LEU A 24 -12.99 14.08 2.60
CA LEU A 24 -13.35 12.98 3.49
C LEU A 24 -12.09 12.11 3.64
N GLN A 25 -11.54 12.10 4.85
CA GLN A 25 -10.29 11.41 5.12
C GLN A 25 -10.60 9.92 5.10
N ALA A 26 -10.02 9.20 4.14
CA ALA A 26 -10.27 7.77 4.03
C ALA A 26 -9.87 7.02 5.31
N ASP A 27 -10.52 5.88 5.55
CA ASP A 27 -10.58 5.26 6.87
C ASP A 27 -9.27 4.56 7.30
N GLN A 28 -8.19 4.61 6.51
CA GLN A 28 -6.87 4.12 6.96
C GLN A 28 -6.26 4.91 8.15
N ASN A 29 -6.88 6.02 8.56
CA ASN A 29 -6.53 6.74 9.80
C ASN A 29 -7.46 6.38 10.98
N ASN A 30 -8.35 5.41 10.80
CA ASN A 30 -9.33 5.04 11.83
C ASN A 30 -8.62 4.56 13.10
N PRO A 31 -8.91 5.14 14.28
CA PRO A 31 -8.22 4.81 15.52
C PRO A 31 -8.39 3.34 15.95
N LEU A 32 -9.42 2.65 15.47
CA LEU A 32 -9.62 1.22 15.73
C LEU A 32 -8.50 0.36 15.14
N LEU A 33 -7.83 0.81 14.06
CA LEU A 33 -6.75 0.07 13.42
C LEU A 33 -5.62 -0.24 14.41
N ASN A 34 -5.29 0.68 15.32
CA ASN A 34 -4.22 0.44 16.30
C ASN A 34 -4.56 -0.75 17.22
N SER A 35 -5.81 -0.83 17.69
CA SER A 35 -6.27 -1.96 18.51
C SER A 35 -6.30 -3.26 17.71
N LEU A 36 -6.76 -3.20 16.46
CA LEU A 36 -6.82 -4.37 15.57
C LEU A 36 -5.42 -4.91 15.26
N PHE A 37 -4.45 -4.06 14.95
CA PHE A 37 -3.06 -4.49 14.74
C PHE A 37 -2.44 -5.10 15.99
N ASN A 38 -2.69 -4.53 17.17
CA ASN A 38 -2.24 -5.13 18.42
C ASN A 38 -2.85 -6.53 18.61
N LYS A 39 -4.14 -6.70 18.33
CA LYS A 39 -4.83 -8.00 18.41
C LYS A 39 -4.30 -9.00 17.38
N LEU A 40 -3.98 -8.53 16.18
CA LEU A 40 -3.39 -9.33 15.10
C LEU A 40 -1.99 -9.84 15.48
N HIS A 41 -1.21 -9.02 16.18
CA HIS A 41 0.12 -9.38 16.67
C HIS A 41 0.08 -10.36 17.85
N GLN A 42 -0.88 -10.20 18.77
CA GLN A 42 -0.95 -10.97 20.02
C GLN A 42 -1.71 -12.30 19.90
N THR A 43 -2.55 -12.46 18.87
CA THR A 43 -3.38 -13.66 18.75
C THR A 43 -2.54 -14.89 18.42
N ASN A 44 -2.87 -16.01 19.07
CA ASN A 44 -2.28 -17.33 18.81
C ASN A 44 -3.22 -18.23 17.98
N SER A 45 -4.31 -17.67 17.43
CA SER A 45 -5.31 -18.42 16.66
C SER A 45 -5.44 -17.89 15.25
N ILE A 46 -5.18 -18.75 14.26
CA ILE A 46 -5.33 -18.43 12.83
C ILE A 46 -6.77 -17.97 12.53
N ARG A 47 -7.78 -18.59 13.16
CA ARG A 47 -9.18 -18.20 13.00
C ARG A 47 -9.41 -16.77 13.50
N GLN A 48 -8.89 -16.42 14.66
CA GLN A 48 -9.04 -15.07 15.21
C GLN A 48 -8.25 -14.06 14.38
N ALA A 49 -7.03 -14.39 13.96
CA ALA A 49 -6.21 -13.53 13.11
C ALA A 49 -6.92 -13.18 11.80
N ARG A 50 -7.55 -14.17 11.15
CA ARG A 50 -8.40 -13.93 9.96
C ARG A 50 -9.60 -13.05 10.22
N ALA A 51 -10.26 -13.19 11.38
CA ALA A 51 -11.38 -12.32 11.73
C ALA A 51 -10.92 -10.86 11.89
N VAL A 52 -9.78 -10.65 12.54
CA VAL A 52 -9.17 -9.31 12.69
C VAL A 52 -8.70 -8.75 11.36
N GLU A 53 -8.10 -9.57 10.50
CA GLU A 53 -7.74 -9.22 9.13
C GLU A 53 -8.95 -8.69 8.35
N VAL A 54 -10.09 -9.39 8.41
CA VAL A 54 -11.33 -8.94 7.75
C VAL A 54 -11.80 -7.58 8.30
N GLU A 55 -11.68 -7.34 9.60
CA GLU A 55 -12.04 -6.04 10.18
C GLU A 55 -11.12 -4.91 9.71
N ILE A 56 -9.81 -5.17 9.61
CA ILE A 56 -8.83 -4.20 9.08
C ILE A 56 -9.12 -3.92 7.60
N MET A 57 -9.29 -4.98 6.79
CA MET A 57 -9.60 -4.84 5.37
C MET A 57 -10.90 -4.07 5.14
N ARG A 58 -11.94 -4.32 5.96
CA ARG A 58 -13.18 -3.56 5.90
C ARG A 58 -12.91 -2.07 6.12
N ILE A 59 -12.11 -1.70 7.11
CA ILE A 59 -11.74 -0.30 7.36
C ILE A 59 -10.97 0.28 6.16
N TRP A 60 -9.95 -0.43 5.66
CA TRP A 60 -9.18 0.05 4.51
C TRP A 60 -9.99 0.20 3.22
N ASN A 61 -11.02 -0.63 3.01
CA ASN A 61 -11.85 -0.57 1.81
C ASN A 61 -12.87 0.58 1.81
N PHE A 62 -13.11 1.24 2.95
CA PHE A 62 -14.01 2.39 3.02
C PHE A 62 -13.24 3.70 2.79
N SER A 63 -13.59 4.39 1.71
CA SER A 63 -13.01 5.70 1.38
C SER A 63 -13.68 6.86 2.14
N GLY A 64 -14.84 6.61 2.76
CA GLY A 64 -15.72 7.67 3.27
C GLY A 64 -16.57 8.34 2.20
N ASN A 65 -16.44 7.93 0.93
CA ASN A 65 -17.24 8.41 -0.19
C ASN A 65 -17.90 7.23 -0.92
N LYS A 66 -19.24 7.15 -0.84
CA LYS A 66 -20.03 6.06 -1.42
C LYS A 66 -19.81 5.86 -2.93
N ASP A 67 -19.59 6.95 -3.68
CA ASP A 67 -19.33 6.86 -5.13
C ASP A 67 -17.97 6.20 -5.41
N ILE A 68 -16.95 6.57 -4.63
CA ILE A 68 -15.62 5.98 -4.72
C ILE A 68 -15.68 4.51 -4.31
N ASP A 69 -16.39 4.18 -3.22
CA ASP A 69 -16.57 2.79 -2.77
C ASP A 69 -17.27 1.94 -3.83
N GLN A 70 -18.27 2.49 -4.54
CA GLN A 70 -18.92 1.83 -5.65
C GLN A 70 -17.95 1.59 -6.82
N ARG A 71 -17.15 2.60 -7.18
CA ARG A 71 -16.14 2.46 -8.25
C ARG A 71 -15.03 1.47 -7.87
N MET A 72 -14.61 1.39 -6.62
CA MET A 72 -13.70 0.35 -6.13
C MET A 72 -14.27 -1.06 -6.39
N ASN A 73 -15.55 -1.29 -6.07
CA ASN A 73 -16.21 -2.57 -6.34
C ASN A 73 -16.33 -2.89 -7.84
N LEU A 74 -16.57 -1.88 -8.67
CA LEU A 74 -16.58 -2.04 -10.13
C LEU A 74 -15.19 -2.39 -10.68
N SER A 75 -14.14 -1.74 -10.17
CA SER A 75 -12.75 -2.05 -10.52
C SER A 75 -12.37 -3.47 -10.12
N ASP A 76 -12.70 -3.90 -8.89
CA ASP A 76 -12.49 -5.29 -8.44
C ASP A 76 -13.23 -6.30 -9.32
N THR A 77 -14.47 -6.01 -9.69
CA THR A 77 -15.26 -6.87 -10.59
C THR A 77 -14.60 -6.97 -11.97
N ALA A 78 -14.20 -5.84 -12.56
CA ALA A 78 -13.48 -5.83 -13.83
C ALA A 78 -12.15 -6.60 -13.76
N MET A 79 -11.41 -6.51 -12.64
CA MET A 79 -10.20 -7.29 -12.40
C MET A 79 -10.49 -8.79 -12.34
N ARG A 80 -11.56 -9.22 -11.65
CA ARG A 80 -11.99 -10.63 -11.61
C ARG A 80 -12.40 -11.17 -12.98
N GLU A 81 -12.98 -10.32 -13.82
CA GLU A 81 -13.31 -10.59 -15.22
C GLU A 81 -12.09 -10.51 -16.17
N ARG A 82 -10.89 -10.25 -15.64
CA ARG A 82 -9.65 -10.03 -16.40
C ARG A 82 -9.72 -8.86 -17.40
N SER A 83 -10.66 -7.93 -17.21
CA SER A 83 -10.74 -6.67 -17.96
C SER A 83 -9.80 -5.64 -17.32
N PHE A 84 -8.49 -5.90 -17.40
CA PHE A 84 -7.48 -5.16 -16.63
C PHE A 84 -7.38 -3.69 -17.03
N GLU A 85 -7.52 -3.36 -18.30
CA GLU A 85 -7.49 -1.98 -18.81
C GLU A 85 -8.65 -1.17 -18.21
N LYS A 86 -9.87 -1.73 -18.23
CA LYS A 86 -11.04 -1.10 -17.62
C LYS A 86 -10.87 -0.92 -16.11
N ALA A 87 -10.36 -1.93 -15.42
CA ALA A 87 -10.08 -1.85 -13.99
C ALA A 87 -9.05 -0.75 -13.70
N LEU A 88 -7.99 -0.66 -14.52
CA LEU A 88 -6.94 0.33 -14.38
C LEU A 88 -7.47 1.75 -14.61
N ASP A 89 -8.33 1.96 -15.60
CA ASP A 89 -8.94 3.27 -15.86
C ASP A 89 -9.75 3.74 -14.64
N ILE A 90 -10.61 2.86 -14.10
CA ILE A 90 -11.42 3.16 -12.92
C ILE A 90 -10.53 3.53 -11.73
N VAL A 91 -9.58 2.67 -11.38
CA VAL A 91 -8.75 2.90 -10.20
C VAL A 91 -7.82 4.10 -10.38
N THR A 92 -7.38 4.40 -11.60
CA THR A 92 -6.60 5.60 -11.89
C THR A 92 -7.40 6.87 -11.60
N THR A 93 -8.68 6.93 -11.99
CA THR A 93 -9.54 8.07 -11.60
C THR A 93 -9.71 8.18 -10.09
N ILE A 94 -9.86 7.05 -9.39
CA ILE A 94 -9.98 7.02 -7.92
C ILE A 94 -8.71 7.58 -7.27
N THR A 95 -7.52 7.17 -7.73
CA THR A 95 -6.25 7.66 -7.17
C THR A 95 -5.99 9.14 -7.43
N GLN A 96 -6.56 9.70 -8.50
CA GLN A 96 -6.48 11.14 -8.81
C GLN A 96 -7.43 11.96 -7.93
N GLU A 97 -8.67 11.47 -7.72
CA GLU A 97 -9.68 12.14 -6.90
C GLU A 97 -9.41 11.99 -5.40
N MET A 98 -8.88 10.83 -5.00
CA MET A 98 -8.58 10.48 -3.62
C MET A 98 -7.11 10.05 -3.46
N PRO A 99 -6.15 10.97 -3.63
CA PRO A 99 -4.73 10.64 -3.57
C PRO A 99 -4.28 10.15 -2.18
N GLN A 100 -5.08 10.40 -1.14
CA GLN A 100 -4.82 9.92 0.22
C GLN A 100 -5.43 8.54 0.49
N PHE A 101 -6.13 7.91 -0.43
CA PHE A 101 -6.77 6.61 -0.21
C PHE A 101 -5.83 5.44 -0.52
N SER A 102 -5.30 4.79 0.51
CA SER A 102 -4.26 3.76 0.36
C SER A 102 -4.72 2.54 -0.44
N GLU A 103 -5.98 2.14 -0.29
CA GLU A 103 -6.53 0.96 -0.96
C GLU A 103 -6.73 1.19 -2.47
N GLY A 104 -7.05 2.41 -2.90
CA GLY A 104 -7.06 2.76 -4.33
C GLY A 104 -5.70 2.51 -4.98
N TRP A 105 -4.62 2.96 -4.35
CA TRP A 105 -3.26 2.68 -4.80
C TRP A 105 -2.90 1.18 -4.73
N ASN A 106 -3.38 0.46 -3.70
CA ASN A 106 -3.11 -0.98 -3.56
C ASN A 106 -3.79 -1.81 -4.65
N LEU A 107 -5.04 -1.48 -4.99
CA LEU A 107 -5.77 -2.11 -6.08
C LEU A 107 -5.12 -1.79 -7.43
N GLN A 108 -4.69 -0.54 -7.64
CA GLN A 108 -3.93 -0.15 -8.83
C GLN A 108 -2.65 -0.96 -8.97
N ALA A 109 -1.88 -1.10 -7.88
CA ALA A 109 -0.67 -1.93 -7.86
C ALA A 109 -0.98 -3.38 -8.28
N THR A 110 -2.05 -3.96 -7.74
CA THR A 110 -2.47 -5.33 -8.05
C THR A 110 -2.85 -5.50 -9.52
N ILE A 111 -3.61 -4.56 -10.08
CA ILE A 111 -4.00 -4.57 -11.50
C ILE A 111 -2.76 -4.46 -12.39
N LEU A 112 -1.86 -3.50 -12.11
CA LEU A 112 -0.62 -3.30 -12.86
C LEU A 112 0.29 -4.53 -12.79
N PHE A 113 0.33 -5.22 -11.66
CA PHE A 113 1.06 -6.48 -11.50
C PHE A 113 0.52 -7.56 -12.46
N PHE A 114 -0.81 -7.74 -12.54
CA PHE A 114 -1.42 -8.70 -13.46
C PHE A 114 -1.22 -8.33 -14.93
N MET A 115 -1.05 -7.04 -15.24
CA MET A 115 -0.67 -6.56 -16.57
C MET A 115 0.84 -6.69 -16.87
N GLY A 116 1.66 -7.17 -15.94
CA GLY A 116 3.12 -7.23 -16.09
C GLY A 116 3.84 -5.87 -16.00
N ARG A 117 3.12 -4.80 -15.62
CA ARG A 117 3.65 -3.44 -15.48
C ARG A 117 4.29 -3.26 -14.10
N TYR A 118 5.33 -4.04 -13.82
CA TYR A 118 5.92 -4.17 -12.48
C TYR A 118 6.50 -2.87 -11.91
N LYS A 119 7.09 -2.01 -12.76
CA LYS A 119 7.65 -0.73 -12.31
C LYS A 119 6.55 0.18 -11.74
N GLU A 120 5.47 0.34 -12.48
CA GLU A 120 4.34 1.18 -12.07
C GLU A 120 3.59 0.56 -10.89
N SER A 121 3.48 -0.78 -10.86
CA SER A 121 2.94 -1.49 -9.71
C SER A 121 3.72 -1.18 -8.44
N LEU A 122 5.06 -1.20 -8.50
CA LEU A 122 5.91 -0.81 -7.36
C LEU A 122 5.71 0.65 -6.95
N GLU A 123 5.57 1.57 -7.91
CA GLU A 123 5.27 2.98 -7.61
C GLU A 123 3.95 3.12 -6.83
N SER A 124 2.89 2.43 -7.25
CA SER A 124 1.61 2.39 -6.53
C SER A 124 1.73 1.73 -5.15
N VAL A 125 2.54 0.67 -5.02
CA VAL A 125 2.83 0.06 -3.71
C VAL A 125 3.52 1.05 -2.78
N GLU A 126 4.53 1.79 -3.24
CA GLU A 126 5.19 2.80 -2.40
C GLU A 126 4.22 3.90 -1.97
N LYS A 127 3.25 4.28 -2.82
CA LYS A 127 2.17 5.20 -2.43
C LYS A 127 1.27 4.59 -1.35
N THR A 128 0.86 3.33 -1.48
CA THR A 128 0.09 2.64 -0.43
C THR A 128 0.85 2.62 0.89
N LEU A 129 2.13 2.25 0.88
CA LEU A 129 2.94 2.12 2.10
C LEU A 129 3.33 3.48 2.71
N ALA A 130 3.37 4.55 1.92
CA ALA A 130 3.53 5.91 2.43
C ALA A 130 2.28 6.39 3.19
N LEU A 131 1.09 5.95 2.76
CA LEU A 131 -0.19 6.30 3.38
C LEU A 131 -0.54 5.40 4.58
N GLU A 132 -0.27 4.09 4.47
CA GLU A 132 -0.44 3.12 5.54
C GLU A 132 0.78 2.17 5.59
N PRO A 133 1.79 2.48 6.43
CA PRO A 133 3.01 1.69 6.54
C PRO A 133 2.80 0.25 7.01
N ARG A 134 1.64 -0.07 7.62
CA ARG A 134 1.29 -1.42 8.10
C ARG A 134 0.45 -2.20 7.09
N HIS A 135 0.33 -1.71 5.85
CA HIS A 135 -0.51 -2.32 4.83
C HIS A 135 0.05 -3.66 4.35
N PHE A 136 -0.28 -4.74 5.05
CA PHE A 136 0.26 -6.07 4.80
C PHE A 136 -0.04 -6.59 3.37
N GLY A 137 -1.16 -6.21 2.75
CA GLY A 137 -1.45 -6.53 1.33
C GLY A 137 -0.37 -6.02 0.37
N ALA A 138 -0.11 -4.71 0.36
CA ALA A 138 0.96 -4.07 -0.40
C ALA A 138 2.36 -4.60 -0.05
N MET A 139 2.67 -4.85 1.22
CA MET A 139 3.95 -5.45 1.62
C MET A 139 4.14 -6.86 1.02
N ILE A 140 3.08 -7.68 1.00
CA ILE A 140 3.08 -9.00 0.36
C ILE A 140 3.28 -8.83 -1.15
N GLY A 141 2.54 -7.93 -1.79
CA GLY A 141 2.67 -7.64 -3.23
C GLY A 141 4.10 -7.23 -3.61
N LYS A 142 4.73 -6.37 -2.79
CA LYS A 142 6.16 -6.01 -2.93
C LYS A 142 7.07 -7.22 -2.85
N GLY A 143 6.88 -8.07 -1.84
CA GLY A 143 7.63 -9.31 -1.68
C GLY A 143 7.51 -10.22 -2.90
N ASP A 144 6.30 -10.36 -3.44
CA ASP A 144 6.01 -11.22 -4.58
C ASP A 144 6.64 -10.70 -5.87
N MET A 145 6.60 -9.38 -6.09
CA MET A 145 7.29 -8.73 -7.21
C MET A 145 8.81 -8.86 -7.13
N LEU A 146 9.38 -8.73 -5.92
CA LEU A 146 10.81 -8.92 -5.72
C LEU A 146 11.21 -10.39 -5.98
N ALA A 147 10.38 -11.35 -5.56
CA ALA A 147 10.62 -12.76 -5.81
C ALA A 147 10.58 -13.08 -7.32
N SER A 148 9.62 -12.55 -8.07
CA SER A 148 9.53 -12.77 -9.52
C SER A 148 10.71 -12.19 -10.30
N GLN A 149 11.36 -11.15 -9.75
CA GLN A 149 12.59 -10.57 -10.28
C GLN A 149 13.87 -11.32 -9.83
N GLY A 150 13.74 -12.43 -9.10
CA GLY A 150 14.89 -13.19 -8.58
C GLY A 150 15.62 -12.51 -7.40
N ARG A 151 15.05 -11.42 -6.86
CA ARG A 151 15.56 -10.64 -5.73
C ARG A 151 15.13 -11.24 -4.40
N LEU A 152 15.47 -12.51 -4.19
CA LEU A 152 14.95 -13.35 -3.11
C LEU A 152 15.23 -12.81 -1.70
N LYS A 153 16.43 -12.25 -1.45
CA LYS A 153 16.78 -11.69 -0.13
C LYS A 153 15.92 -10.48 0.24
N GLU A 154 15.64 -9.61 -0.73
CA GLU A 154 14.81 -8.41 -0.52
C GLU A 154 13.33 -8.79 -0.40
N SER A 155 12.88 -9.78 -1.20
CA SER A 155 11.56 -10.37 -1.05
C SER A 155 11.34 -10.92 0.36
N ARG A 156 12.31 -11.71 0.86
CA ARG A 156 12.29 -12.24 2.22
C ARG A 156 12.19 -11.13 3.26
N TRP A 157 13.01 -10.08 3.13
CA TRP A 157 12.98 -8.94 4.05
C TRP A 157 11.61 -8.25 4.08
N ALA A 158 10.99 -8.02 2.92
CA ALA A 158 9.66 -7.43 2.83
C ALA A 158 8.60 -8.30 3.53
N LEU A 159 8.62 -9.62 3.29
CA LEU A 159 7.69 -10.57 3.91
C LEU A 159 7.92 -10.72 5.42
N GLN A 160 9.16 -10.63 5.90
CA GLN A 160 9.44 -10.57 7.33
C GLN A 160 8.89 -9.31 7.99
N GLY A 161 8.79 -8.20 7.26
CA GLY A 161 8.10 -6.99 7.70
C GLY A 161 6.62 -7.27 8.02
N VAL A 162 5.96 -8.08 7.20
CA VAL A 162 4.56 -8.49 7.44
C VAL A 162 4.44 -9.29 8.72
N MET A 163 5.38 -10.20 9.00
CA MET A 163 5.37 -11.03 10.21
C MET A 163 5.48 -10.23 11.51
N LYS A 164 6.01 -8.99 11.47
CA LYS A 164 6.02 -8.10 12.64
C LYS A 164 4.62 -7.56 12.96
N ILE A 165 3.75 -7.48 11.96
CA ILE A 165 2.39 -6.92 12.06
C ILE A 165 1.35 -8.05 12.19
N TYR A 166 1.49 -9.08 11.37
CA TYR A 166 0.59 -10.22 11.24
C TYR A 166 1.38 -11.53 11.28
N PRO A 167 1.79 -12.00 12.48
CA PRO A 167 2.62 -13.19 12.64
C PRO A 167 1.97 -14.49 12.16
N LEU A 168 0.64 -14.59 12.19
CA LEU A 168 -0.08 -15.80 11.78
C LEU A 168 -0.57 -15.76 10.32
N HIS A 169 -0.01 -14.88 9.49
CA HIS A 169 -0.41 -14.78 8.09
C HIS A 169 0.06 -16.02 7.30
N GLN A 170 -0.82 -17.00 7.13
CA GLN A 170 -0.45 -18.30 6.53
C GLN A 170 0.22 -18.19 5.16
N ARG A 171 -0.29 -17.33 4.27
CA ARG A 171 0.33 -17.12 2.95
C ARG A 171 1.77 -16.62 3.05
N VAL A 172 2.06 -15.74 4.02
CA VAL A 172 3.41 -15.19 4.22
C VAL A 172 4.34 -16.26 4.76
N ILE A 173 3.87 -17.07 5.71
CA ILE A 173 4.64 -18.21 6.26
C ILE A 173 5.05 -19.15 5.11
N GLN A 174 4.10 -19.58 4.28
CA GLN A 174 4.36 -20.46 3.13
C GLN A 174 5.32 -19.83 2.11
N ARG A 175 5.15 -18.53 1.83
CA ARG A 175 6.04 -17.79 0.91
C ARG A 175 7.47 -17.69 1.46
N LEU A 176 7.63 -17.43 2.75
CA LEU A 176 8.94 -17.37 3.40
C LEU A 176 9.65 -18.73 3.38
N GLU A 177 8.94 -19.82 3.66
CA GLU A 177 9.48 -21.19 3.55
C GLU A 177 9.98 -21.48 2.13
N TYR A 178 9.18 -21.13 1.12
CA TYR A 178 9.55 -21.29 -0.29
C TYR A 178 10.79 -20.45 -0.67
N ILE A 179 10.81 -19.17 -0.29
CA ILE A 179 11.94 -18.28 -0.58
C ILE A 179 13.21 -18.74 0.12
N ASP A 180 13.13 -19.21 1.36
CA ASP A 180 14.28 -19.69 2.12
C ASP A 180 14.86 -20.96 1.48
N ALA A 181 14.02 -21.85 0.98
CA ALA A 181 14.45 -23.01 0.21
C ALA A 181 15.18 -22.60 -1.09
N LEU A 182 14.65 -21.63 -1.84
CA LEU A 182 15.29 -21.13 -3.06
C LEU A 182 16.64 -20.46 -2.79
N ILE A 183 16.75 -19.68 -1.71
CA ILE A 183 18.00 -19.05 -1.30
C ILE A 183 19.05 -20.11 -0.98
N LYS A 184 18.66 -21.17 -0.26
CA LYS A 184 19.56 -22.28 0.08
C LYS A 184 20.05 -23.01 -1.17
N ILE A 185 19.14 -23.42 -2.07
CA ILE A 185 19.49 -24.10 -3.33
C ILE A 185 20.48 -23.25 -4.15
N ARG A 186 20.24 -21.94 -4.24
CA ARG A 186 21.13 -21.02 -4.96
C ARG A 186 22.50 -20.94 -4.29
N ALA A 187 22.58 -20.90 -2.97
CA ALA A 187 23.86 -20.89 -2.25
C ALA A 187 24.64 -22.19 -2.49
N ASP A 188 23.95 -23.33 -2.45
CA ASP A 188 24.55 -24.66 -2.65
C ASP A 188 25.01 -24.86 -4.12
N SER A 189 24.39 -24.18 -5.09
CA SER A 189 24.78 -24.26 -6.52
C SER A 189 26.07 -23.50 -6.88
N TYR A 190 26.64 -22.72 -5.96
CA TYR A 190 27.90 -21.99 -6.15
C TYR A 190 29.07 -22.60 -5.34
N VAL A 191 28.89 -23.79 -4.76
CA VAL A 191 29.92 -24.60 -4.08
C VAL A 191 30.22 -25.82 -4.93
#